data_AF-A0A7K3S0V3-F1
#
_entry.id   AF-A0A7K3S0V3-F1
#
_cell.length_a   1.000
_cell.length_b   1.000
_cell.length_c   1.000
_cell.angle_alpha   90.00
_cell.angle_beta   90.00
_cell.angle_gamma   90.00
#
_symmetry.space_group_name_H-M   'P 1'
#
loop_
_entity.id
_entity.type
_entity.pdbx_description
1 polymer ?
#
loop_
_entity_poly.entity_id
_entity_poly.type
_entity_poly.pdbx_seq_one_letter_code
_entity_poly.pdbx_strand_id
1 'polypeptide(L)'
;MSTASQVATHTAPADPAHPAVGAATSLLDAYAPGDHFLATPGRTLHARGPGRHVPHDERPLTARVDETLAAAVAAGQESPVVIGAIPFDHTAPAALSVPESVRAAPPLASDPLIALPAAAPAAGAWEIRQVPEPEIYGKGVASAVERMWRGEFSKVVLARTLELTSEAPLDLPAML
;
A
#
# COMPACT_ATOMS: atom_id res chain seq x y z
N MET A 1 26.28 -29.22 3.92
CA MET A 1 26.30 -28.49 5.21
C MET A 1 24.96 -27.81 5.36
N SER A 2 24.24 -28.16 6.42
CA SER A 2 22.85 -27.77 6.69
C SER A 2 22.79 -26.36 7.27
N THR A 3 22.05 -25.45 6.63
CA THR A 3 21.71 -24.15 7.21
C THR A 3 20.31 -24.24 7.79
N ALA A 4 20.24 -24.51 9.10
CA ALA A 4 19.00 -24.54 9.85
C ALA A 4 18.42 -23.12 10.00
N SER A 5 17.10 -23.00 9.80
CA SER A 5 16.29 -21.81 10.05
C SER A 5 16.43 -21.34 11.50
N GLN A 6 16.76 -20.06 11.70
CA GLN A 6 16.48 -19.38 12.96
C GLN A 6 14.97 -19.16 13.06
N VAL A 7 14.31 -19.99 13.85
CA VAL A 7 12.91 -19.83 14.25
C VAL A 7 12.83 -18.65 15.23
N ALA A 8 12.01 -17.66 14.90
CA ALA A 8 11.70 -16.55 15.80
C ALA A 8 11.14 -17.11 17.12
N THR A 9 11.78 -16.76 18.23
CA THR A 9 11.31 -17.09 19.58
C THR A 9 10.00 -16.37 19.83
N HIS A 10 8.93 -17.14 20.07
CA HIS A 10 7.64 -16.65 20.50
C HIS A 10 7.76 -16.01 21.89
N THR A 11 7.55 -14.71 21.99
CA THR A 11 7.41 -13.99 23.27
C THR A 11 5.97 -14.14 23.73
N ALA A 12 5.77 -14.61 24.97
CA ALA A 12 4.45 -14.81 25.56
C ALA A 12 3.68 -13.47 25.66
N PRO A 13 2.35 -13.47 25.44
CA PRO A 13 1.54 -12.26 25.56
C PRO A 13 1.43 -11.81 27.02
N ALA A 14 1.43 -10.49 27.22
CA ALA A 14 1.21 -9.85 28.52
C ALA A 14 -0.28 -9.89 28.93
N ASP A 15 -0.49 -9.80 30.25
CA ASP A 15 -1.75 -9.89 31.03
C ASP A 15 -2.88 -8.95 30.53
N PRO A 16 -4.18 -9.38 30.47
CA PRO A 16 -5.23 -8.68 29.74
C PRO A 16 -6.02 -7.71 30.63
N ALA A 17 -5.33 -6.73 31.22
CA ALA A 17 -5.98 -5.56 31.80
C ALA A 17 -6.17 -4.53 30.68
N HIS A 18 -7.33 -4.59 30.00
CA HIS A 18 -7.77 -3.75 28.87
C HIS A 18 -6.64 -2.97 28.15
N PRO A 19 -5.99 -3.58 27.14
CA PRO A 19 -4.82 -2.98 26.52
C PRO A 19 -5.17 -1.60 25.97
N ALA A 20 -4.49 -0.56 26.48
CA ALA A 20 -4.60 0.77 25.94
C ALA A 20 -4.30 0.69 24.44
N VAL A 21 -5.30 1.01 23.60
CA VAL A 21 -5.11 1.09 22.15
C VAL A 21 -3.95 2.02 21.90
N GLY A 22 -2.88 1.50 21.30
CA GLY A 22 -1.71 2.32 21.02
C GLY A 22 -2.03 3.34 19.92
N ALA A 23 -1.17 4.35 19.82
CA ALA A 23 -1.41 5.47 18.92
C ALA A 23 -1.46 5.03 17.45
N ALA A 24 -0.72 4.00 17.04
CA ALA A 24 -0.72 3.53 15.67
C ALA A 24 -1.97 2.70 15.36
N THR A 25 -2.39 1.84 16.29
CA THR A 25 -3.68 1.12 16.17
C THR A 25 -4.85 2.09 16.11
N SER A 26 -4.81 3.17 16.90
CA SER A 26 -5.85 4.23 16.83
C SER A 26 -5.91 4.94 15.47
N LEU A 27 -4.78 5.03 14.74
CA LEU A 27 -4.79 5.56 13.37
C LEU A 27 -5.37 4.56 12.38
N LEU A 28 -5.12 3.26 12.57
CA LEU A 28 -5.70 2.21 11.74
C LEU A 28 -7.22 2.13 11.94
N ASP A 29 -7.69 2.16 13.19
CA ASP A 29 -9.12 2.17 13.53
C ASP A 29 -9.86 3.39 12.97
N ALA A 30 -9.15 4.51 12.77
CA ALA A 30 -9.69 5.74 12.23
C ALA A 30 -9.69 5.80 10.69
N TYR A 31 -9.14 4.79 10.00
CA TYR A 31 -9.10 4.74 8.55
C TYR A 31 -10.52 4.61 7.96
N ALA A 32 -10.82 5.45 6.96
CA ALA A 32 -12.02 5.34 6.15
C ALA A 32 -11.65 5.21 4.65
N PRO A 33 -12.48 4.53 3.83
CA PRO A 33 -12.31 4.51 2.39
C PRO A 33 -12.12 5.92 1.80
N GLY A 34 -11.04 6.12 1.05
CA GLY A 34 -10.64 7.41 0.49
C GLY A 34 -9.51 8.11 1.26
N ASP A 35 -9.21 7.67 2.47
CA ASP A 35 -8.00 8.07 3.19
C ASP A 35 -6.76 7.36 2.64
N HIS A 36 -5.59 7.83 3.04
CA HIS A 36 -4.32 7.14 2.81
C HIS A 36 -3.76 6.66 4.14
N PHE A 37 -3.34 5.39 4.19
CA PHE A 37 -2.68 4.80 5.34
C PHE A 37 -1.32 4.23 4.91
N LEU A 38 -0.27 4.52 5.66
CA LEU A 38 1.08 4.03 5.39
C LEU A 38 1.76 3.64 6.70
N ALA A 39 1.89 2.34 6.94
CA ALA A 39 2.71 1.78 8.01
C ALA A 39 4.11 1.43 7.48
N THR A 40 5.15 1.92 8.15
CA THR A 40 6.55 1.65 7.84
C THR A 40 7.27 1.14 9.09
N PRO A 41 8.46 0.54 8.97
CA PRO A 41 9.26 0.16 10.14
C PRO A 41 9.63 1.32 11.07
N GLY A 42 9.58 2.57 10.60
CA GLY A 42 9.95 3.76 11.38
C GLY A 42 8.78 4.58 11.92
N ARG A 43 7.58 4.47 11.32
CA ARG A 43 6.38 5.24 11.69
C ARG A 43 5.13 4.75 10.98
N THR A 44 3.98 5.20 11.46
CA THR A 44 2.66 5.04 10.83
C THR A 44 2.11 6.39 10.46
N LEU A 45 1.52 6.52 9.27
CA LEU A 45 0.88 7.74 8.79
C LEU A 45 -0.57 7.46 8.39
N HIS A 46 -1.47 8.34 8.80
CA HIS A 46 -2.86 8.39 8.33
C HIS A 46 -3.14 9.79 7.81
N ALA A 47 -3.55 9.87 6.54
CA ALA A 47 -3.81 11.12 5.85
C ALA A 47 -5.25 11.14 5.30
N ARG A 48 -5.94 12.26 5.48
CA ARG A 48 -7.37 12.41 5.18
C ARG A 48 -7.68 13.48 4.15
N GLY A 49 -8.81 13.28 3.48
CA GLY A 49 -9.39 14.19 2.49
C GLY A 49 -8.76 14.03 1.10
N PRO A 50 -9.50 14.38 0.03
CA PRO A 50 -8.98 14.30 -1.33
C PRO A 50 -7.79 15.25 -1.56
N GLY A 51 -7.69 16.30 -0.71
CA GLY A 51 -6.56 17.20 -0.71
C GLY A 51 -6.39 17.98 -2.02
N ARG A 52 -5.21 18.56 -2.22
CA ARG A 52 -4.83 19.19 -3.48
C ARG A 52 -4.11 18.18 -4.35
N HIS A 53 -4.71 17.77 -5.46
CA HIS A 53 -4.05 16.89 -6.42
C HIS A 53 -2.83 17.55 -7.06
N VAL A 54 -1.76 16.78 -7.20
CA VAL A 54 -0.61 17.16 -8.02
C VAL A 54 -1.06 17.04 -9.48
N PRO A 55 -1.02 18.12 -10.30
CA PRO A 55 -1.47 18.05 -11.69
C PRO A 55 -0.62 17.06 -12.49
N HIS A 56 -1.19 16.50 -13.54
CA HIS A 56 -0.44 15.69 -14.51
C HIS A 56 -0.34 16.44 -15.83
N ASP A 57 0.84 16.99 -16.11
CA ASP A 57 1.17 17.71 -17.33
C ASP A 57 2.65 17.48 -17.69
N GLU A 58 3.11 18.11 -18.78
CA GLU A 58 4.44 17.90 -19.38
C GLU A 58 5.62 18.31 -18.48
N ARG A 59 5.37 19.05 -17.39
CA ARG A 59 6.43 19.48 -16.48
C ARG A 59 7.00 18.31 -15.68
N PRO A 60 8.28 18.37 -15.28
CA PRO A 60 8.88 17.37 -14.40
C PRO A 60 8.06 17.16 -13.12
N LEU A 61 7.91 15.90 -12.69
CA LEU A 61 7.13 15.55 -11.50
C LEU A 61 7.57 16.32 -10.25
N THR A 62 8.88 16.48 -10.06
CA THR A 62 9.45 17.22 -8.92
C THR A 62 8.96 18.67 -8.88
N ALA A 63 8.98 19.38 -10.02
CA ALA A 63 8.49 20.75 -10.11
C ALA A 63 6.99 20.86 -9.77
N ARG A 64 6.18 19.93 -10.29
CA ARG A 64 4.73 19.88 -10.00
C ARG A 64 4.46 19.60 -8.51
N VAL A 65 5.25 18.73 -7.89
CA VAL A 65 5.20 18.46 -6.45
C VAL A 65 5.57 19.70 -5.65
N ASP A 66 6.69 20.35 -5.97
CA ASP A 66 7.18 21.55 -5.27
C ASP A 66 6.16 22.69 -5.33
N GLU A 67 5.56 22.94 -6.50
CA GLU A 67 4.51 23.94 -6.66
C GLU A 67 3.25 23.61 -5.84
N THR A 68 2.85 22.33 -5.81
CA THR A 68 1.65 21.89 -5.06
C THR A 68 1.87 22.04 -3.55
N LEU A 69 3.07 21.71 -3.06
CA LEU A 69 3.49 21.92 -1.68
C LEU A 69 3.56 23.41 -1.33
N ALA A 70 4.15 24.24 -2.18
CA ALA A 70 4.22 25.69 -1.98
C ALA A 70 2.82 26.32 -1.90
N ALA A 71 1.89 25.88 -2.76
CA ALA A 71 0.50 26.32 -2.73
C ALA A 71 -0.22 25.91 -1.44
N ALA A 72 0.10 24.74 -0.89
CA ALA A 72 -0.42 24.27 0.40
C ALA A 72 0.12 25.09 1.58
N VAL A 73 1.41 25.41 1.59
CA VAL A 73 2.03 26.32 2.58
C VAL A 73 1.39 27.70 2.50
N ALA A 74 1.23 28.25 1.30
CA ALA A 74 0.58 29.55 1.09
C ALA A 74 -0.89 29.57 1.56
N ALA A 75 -1.56 28.42 1.55
CA ALA A 75 -2.91 28.24 2.09
C ALA A 75 -2.95 28.00 3.62
N GLY A 76 -1.80 28.02 4.30
CA GLY A 76 -1.69 27.93 5.76
C GLY A 76 -1.42 26.52 6.31
N GLN A 77 -1.11 25.53 5.47
CA GLN A 77 -0.64 24.24 5.98
C GLN A 77 0.82 24.35 6.45
N GLU A 78 1.08 24.07 7.73
CA GLU A 78 2.41 24.24 8.35
C GLU A 78 3.47 23.27 7.82
N SER A 79 3.09 22.03 7.51
CA SER A 79 4.01 20.97 7.06
C SER A 79 3.32 20.02 6.08
N PRO A 80 3.00 20.50 4.86
CA PRO A 80 2.34 19.68 3.86
C PRO A 80 3.26 18.55 3.38
N VAL A 81 2.66 17.42 3.03
CA VAL A 81 3.34 16.29 2.40
C VAL A 81 2.58 15.91 1.14
N VAL A 82 3.26 15.31 0.17
CA VAL A 82 2.59 14.63 -0.94
C VAL A 82 2.50 13.14 -0.63
N ILE A 83 1.32 12.55 -0.82
CA ILE A 83 1.05 11.12 -0.66
C ILE A 83 0.33 10.57 -1.91
N GLY A 84 0.47 9.27 -2.16
CA GLY A 84 -0.21 8.58 -3.24
C GLY A 84 0.68 7.56 -3.93
N ALA A 85 0.41 7.28 -5.20
CA ALA A 85 1.09 6.25 -5.98
C ALA A 85 1.56 6.76 -7.34
N ILE A 86 2.71 6.24 -7.79
CA ILE A 86 3.26 6.45 -9.13
C ILE A 86 3.10 5.14 -9.92
N PRO A 87 2.51 5.17 -11.12
CA PRO A 87 2.33 3.96 -11.94
C PRO A 87 3.66 3.38 -12.42
N PHE A 88 3.64 2.08 -12.74
CA PHE A 88 4.76 1.40 -13.40
C PHE A 88 5.07 2.00 -14.78
N ASP A 89 4.03 2.31 -15.56
CA ASP A 89 4.17 3.11 -16.77
C ASP A 89 4.31 4.58 -16.39
N HIS A 90 5.53 5.10 -16.48
CA HIS A 90 5.84 6.49 -16.12
C HIS A 90 5.23 7.55 -17.04
N THR A 91 4.62 7.14 -18.17
CA THR A 91 3.84 8.04 -19.03
C THR A 91 2.40 8.19 -18.57
N ALA A 92 1.91 7.27 -17.73
CA ALA A 92 0.57 7.35 -17.18
C ALA A 92 0.49 8.38 -16.02
N PRO A 93 -0.71 8.94 -15.74
CA PRO A 93 -0.90 9.88 -14.64
C PRO A 93 -0.54 9.29 -13.28
N ALA A 94 0.31 10.00 -12.53
CA ALA A 94 0.55 9.70 -11.12
C ALA A 94 -0.65 10.15 -10.28
N ALA A 95 -1.09 9.31 -9.35
CA ALA A 95 -2.15 9.62 -8.39
C ALA A 95 -1.52 10.15 -7.11
N LEU A 96 -1.23 11.46 -7.08
CA LEU A 96 -0.57 12.12 -5.96
C LEU A 96 -1.40 13.32 -5.49
N SER A 97 -1.45 13.55 -4.18
CA SER A 97 -2.10 14.74 -3.60
C SER A 97 -1.44 15.19 -2.31
N VAL A 98 -1.66 16.46 -1.96
CA VAL A 98 -1.41 17.00 -0.62
C VAL A 98 -2.70 16.87 0.19
N PRO A 99 -2.76 15.98 1.19
CA PRO A 99 -3.97 15.74 1.97
C PRO A 99 -4.32 16.94 2.86
N GLU A 100 -5.55 16.98 3.37
CA GLU A 100 -6.01 18.06 4.25
C GLU A 100 -5.37 17.99 5.62
N SER A 101 -5.16 16.77 6.13
CA SER A 101 -4.49 16.52 7.41
C SER A 101 -3.69 15.23 7.35
N VAL A 102 -2.58 15.20 8.10
CA VAL A 102 -1.76 14.01 8.31
C VAL A 102 -1.52 13.85 9.80
N ARG A 103 -1.75 12.63 10.29
CA ARG A 103 -1.38 12.20 11.64
C ARG A 103 -0.27 11.17 11.54
N ALA A 104 0.65 11.22 12.49
CA ALA A 104 1.75 10.29 12.59
C ALA A 104 1.74 9.60 13.95
N ALA A 105 2.14 8.34 13.97
CA ALA A 105 2.36 7.54 15.17
C ALA A 105 3.69 6.75 15.03
N PRO A 106 4.19 6.16 16.12
CA PRO A 106 5.26 5.16 16.05
C PRO A 106 4.92 3.99 15.10
N PRO A 107 5.89 3.10 14.80
CA PRO A 107 5.65 1.93 13.95
C PRO A 107 4.50 1.08 14.46
N LEU A 108 3.55 0.76 13.58
CA LEU A 108 2.39 -0.08 13.91
C LEU A 108 2.79 -1.46 14.46
N ALA A 109 3.89 -2.03 13.95
CA ALA A 109 4.43 -3.31 14.41
C ALA A 109 4.92 -3.30 15.87
N SER A 110 5.11 -2.12 16.47
CA SER A 110 5.50 -1.96 17.87
C SER A 110 4.31 -1.67 18.79
N ASP A 111 3.10 -1.57 18.23
CA ASP A 111 1.88 -1.24 18.96
C ASP A 111 1.32 -2.51 19.65
N PRO A 112 0.89 -2.42 20.93
CA PRO A 112 0.46 -3.59 21.71
C PRO A 112 -0.70 -4.39 21.11
N LEU A 113 -1.48 -3.81 20.19
CA LEU A 113 -2.69 -4.43 19.65
C LEU A 113 -2.57 -5.03 18.25
N ILE A 114 -1.45 -4.86 17.56
CA ILE A 114 -1.26 -5.43 16.21
C ILE A 114 -1.37 -6.96 16.18
N ALA A 115 -1.22 -7.62 17.34
CA ALA A 115 -1.29 -9.06 17.51
C ALA A 115 -2.71 -9.59 17.79
N LEU A 116 -3.73 -8.74 17.95
CA LEU A 116 -5.10 -9.21 18.14
C LEU A 116 -5.68 -9.69 16.80
N PRO A 117 -6.31 -10.87 16.76
CA PRO A 117 -6.95 -11.35 15.54
C PRO A 117 -8.11 -10.41 15.17
N ALA A 118 -8.09 -9.94 13.93
CA ALA A 118 -9.21 -9.22 13.35
C ALA A 118 -10.48 -10.10 13.35
N ALA A 119 -11.66 -9.46 13.34
CA ALA A 119 -12.91 -10.18 13.17
C ALA A 119 -12.88 -10.97 11.86
N ALA A 120 -13.36 -12.22 11.89
CA ALA A 120 -13.45 -13.02 10.67
C ALA A 120 -14.39 -12.32 9.67
N PRO A 121 -13.97 -12.14 8.41
CA PRO A 121 -14.83 -11.54 7.41
C PRO A 121 -16.04 -12.45 7.17
N ALA A 122 -17.17 -11.85 6.80
CA ALA A 122 -18.33 -12.63 6.37
C ALA A 122 -17.97 -13.47 5.14
N ALA A 123 -18.44 -14.71 5.10
CA ALA A 123 -18.28 -15.55 3.92
C ALA A 123 -19.03 -14.92 2.73
N GLY A 124 -18.31 -14.68 1.63
CA GLY A 124 -18.84 -14.14 0.39
C GLY A 124 -18.64 -15.09 -0.78
N ALA A 125 -19.55 -15.07 -1.74
CA ALA A 125 -19.32 -15.69 -3.04
C ALA A 125 -18.37 -14.80 -3.86
N TRP A 126 -17.36 -15.41 -4.47
CA TRP A 126 -16.38 -14.72 -5.28
C TRP A 126 -16.31 -15.33 -6.67
N GLU A 127 -16.40 -14.50 -7.69
CA GLU A 127 -15.94 -14.85 -9.03
C GLU A 127 -14.44 -14.53 -9.11
N ILE A 128 -13.64 -15.52 -9.51
CA ILE A 128 -12.19 -15.42 -9.58
C ILE A 128 -11.75 -15.64 -11.03
N ARG A 129 -11.03 -14.67 -11.60
CA ARG A 129 -10.54 -14.70 -12.98
C ARG A 129 -9.04 -14.47 -13.04
N GLN A 130 -8.32 -15.33 -13.76
CA GLN A 130 -6.86 -15.23 -13.91
C GLN A 130 -6.51 -14.52 -15.22
N VAL A 131 -5.73 -13.44 -15.14
CA VAL A 131 -5.46 -12.57 -16.29
C VAL A 131 -3.96 -12.32 -16.47
N PRO A 132 -3.31 -12.93 -17.47
CA PRO A 132 -3.85 -13.98 -18.33
C PRO A 132 -4.01 -15.31 -17.58
N GLU A 133 -4.68 -16.28 -18.21
CA GLU A 133 -4.75 -17.66 -17.71
C GLU A 133 -3.34 -18.25 -17.53
N PRO A 134 -3.14 -19.18 -16.56
CA PRO A 134 -1.83 -19.71 -16.20
C PRO A 134 -1.01 -20.27 -17.38
N GLU A 135 -1.67 -20.98 -18.30
CA GLU A 135 -1.02 -21.58 -19.47
C GLU A 135 -0.50 -20.50 -20.42
N ILE A 136 -1.23 -19.39 -20.56
CA ILE A 136 -0.82 -18.25 -21.39
C ILE A 136 0.33 -17.51 -20.73
N TYR A 137 0.27 -17.30 -19.41
CA TYR A 137 1.38 -16.74 -18.66
C TYR A 137 2.65 -17.60 -18.82
N GLY A 138 2.53 -18.93 -18.72
CA GLY A 138 3.63 -19.88 -18.92
C GLY A 138 4.27 -19.78 -20.30
N LYS A 139 3.46 -19.63 -21.36
CA LYS A 139 3.98 -19.38 -22.73
C LYS A 139 4.74 -18.06 -22.82
N GLY A 140 4.24 -17.01 -22.17
CA GLY A 140 4.93 -15.71 -22.08
C GLY A 140 6.30 -15.82 -21.40
N VAL A 141 6.37 -16.56 -20.28
CA VAL A 141 7.64 -16.84 -19.59
C VAL A 141 8.61 -17.61 -20.49
N ALA A 142 8.16 -18.68 -21.16
CA ALA A 142 9.01 -19.46 -22.05
C ALA A 142 9.58 -18.61 -23.21
N SER A 143 8.74 -17.77 -23.81
CA SER A 143 9.18 -16.83 -24.86
C SER A 143 10.19 -15.81 -24.34
N ALA A 144 9.96 -15.24 -23.15
CA ALA A 144 10.89 -14.31 -22.54
C ALA A 144 12.27 -14.94 -22.30
N VAL A 145 12.32 -16.17 -21.78
CA VAL A 145 13.57 -16.91 -21.57
C VAL A 145 14.31 -17.13 -22.90
N GLU A 146 13.61 -17.53 -23.96
CA GLU A 146 14.21 -17.73 -25.27
C GLU A 146 14.85 -16.43 -25.82
N ARG A 147 14.15 -15.31 -25.70
CA ARG A 147 14.64 -13.99 -26.12
C ARG A 147 15.86 -13.54 -25.31
N MET A 148 15.91 -13.87 -24.01
CA MET A 148 17.09 -13.65 -23.18
C MET A 148 18.29 -14.46 -23.67
N TRP A 149 18.08 -15.72 -24.06
CA TRP A 149 19.15 -16.58 -24.60
C TRP A 149 19.70 -16.06 -25.92
N ARG A 150 18.87 -15.39 -26.73
CA ARG A 150 19.30 -14.69 -27.95
C ARG A 150 20.01 -13.36 -27.68
N GLY A 151 20.09 -12.93 -26.42
CA GLY A 151 20.73 -11.68 -26.02
C GLY A 151 19.89 -10.41 -26.22
N GLU A 152 18.58 -10.52 -26.43
CA GLU A 152 17.71 -9.35 -26.63
C GLU A 152 17.62 -8.47 -25.36
N PHE A 153 17.67 -9.09 -24.18
CA PHE A 153 17.73 -8.43 -22.88
C PHE A 153 18.29 -9.39 -21.82
N SER A 154 18.86 -8.83 -20.76
CA SER A 154 19.49 -9.59 -19.66
C SER A 154 18.56 -9.87 -18.48
N LYS A 155 17.46 -9.13 -18.34
CA LYS A 155 16.45 -9.30 -17.28
C LYS A 155 15.10 -8.79 -17.76
N VAL A 156 14.05 -9.52 -17.38
CA VAL A 156 12.65 -9.10 -17.53
C VAL A 156 11.87 -9.55 -16.30
N VAL A 157 10.88 -8.77 -15.90
CA VAL A 157 9.89 -9.15 -14.90
C VAL A 157 8.56 -9.25 -15.62
N LEU A 158 7.92 -10.41 -15.51
CA LEU A 158 6.56 -10.63 -15.96
C LEU A 158 5.65 -10.68 -14.74
N ALA A 159 4.41 -10.24 -14.93
CA ALA A 159 3.38 -10.27 -13.90
C ALA A 159 2.07 -10.77 -14.51
N ARG A 160 1.17 -11.25 -13.65
CA ARG A 160 -0.21 -11.58 -13.98
C ARG A 160 -1.12 -11.06 -12.88
N THR A 161 -2.38 -10.86 -13.23
CA THR A 161 -3.43 -10.34 -12.36
C THR A 161 -4.38 -11.46 -11.97
N LEU A 162 -4.88 -11.40 -10.74
CA LEU A 162 -6.05 -12.15 -10.29
C LEU A 162 -7.16 -11.13 -10.04
N GLU A 163 -8.26 -11.25 -10.76
CA GLU A 163 -9.44 -10.42 -10.54
C GLU A 163 -10.43 -11.17 -9.68
N LEU A 164 -10.89 -10.52 -8.60
CA LEU A 164 -11.89 -11.04 -7.69
C LEU A 164 -13.10 -10.12 -7.73
N THR A 165 -14.27 -10.67 -8.01
CA THR A 165 -15.54 -9.94 -8.03
C THR A 165 -16.47 -10.53 -6.97
N SER A 166 -17.10 -9.66 -6.19
CA SER A 166 -18.09 -9.98 -5.16
C SER A 166 -19.35 -9.16 -5.40
N GLU A 167 -20.52 -9.71 -5.06
CA GLU A 167 -21.79 -8.99 -5.10
C GLU A 167 -21.86 -7.91 -4.00
N ALA A 168 -21.22 -8.15 -2.86
CA ALA A 168 -21.14 -7.21 -1.76
C ALA A 168 -19.91 -6.28 -1.92
N PRO A 169 -20.01 -5.00 -1.49
CA PRO A 169 -18.87 -4.10 -1.39
C PRO A 169 -17.76 -4.67 -0.51
N LEU A 170 -16.51 -4.30 -0.81
CA LEU A 170 -15.35 -4.67 -0.01
C LEU A 170 -15.31 -3.86 1.29
N ASP A 171 -15.10 -4.54 2.41
CA ASP A 171 -14.80 -3.92 3.71
C ASP A 171 -13.31 -3.52 3.76
N LEU A 172 -12.97 -2.38 3.14
CA LEU A 172 -11.58 -1.93 3.05
C LEU A 172 -10.92 -1.72 4.43
N PRO A 173 -11.60 -1.16 5.45
CA PRO A 173 -11.02 -1.09 6.79
C PRO A 173 -10.68 -2.45 7.40
N ALA A 174 -11.51 -3.48 7.20
CA ALA A 174 -11.20 -4.82 7.68
C ALA A 174 -10.09 -5.53 6.89
N MET A 175 -9.83 -5.11 5.65
CA MET A 175 -8.79 -5.67 4.78
C MET A 175 -7.39 -5.07 5.02
N LEU A 176 -7.33 -3.84 5.53
CA LEU A 176 -6.10 -3.08 5.75
C LEU A 176 -5.35 -3.56 7.01
#